data_AF-A0A7Y9H8G6-F1
#
_entry.id   AF-A0A7Y9H8G6-F1
#
_cell.length_a   1.000
_cell.length_b   1.000
_cell.length_c   1.000
_cell.angle_alpha   90.00
_cell.angle_beta   90.00
_cell.angle_gamma   90.00
#
_symmetry.space_group_name_H-M   'P 1'
#
loop_
_entity.id
_entity.type
_entity.pdbx_description
1 polymer ?
#
loop_
_entity_poly.entity_id
_entity_poly.type
_entity_poly.pdbx_seq_one_letter_code
_entity_poly.pdbx_strand_id
1 'polypeptide(L)'
;MSRVSEIPQGSAEATQAALTAVQKWAENSSAFLALNAGNEFFLSKGGELVAYREAGRFFIQFGGVFGPRERQAEVLQEFRAYAHARRRKIAGIQLQRQDAELYAREGFTLNQVGSSYAVHLPEFTLRGSRFMKLRNKISQARRSGLDVQEVSFAEHRDSTAQIDSAWLRGKGKHVKEIEFLVGEIGGPVQRYRRLFLGTLGGRPVAYISYSPVYGSQSGWLHDLSRRLPDTRPGVMEAINATALETFSQEGGEWLHFGFTPFTGLDRSHELDASSALTGKFLRLLADKGESVYPAAGQLAYKEKWGPQLVLPEYLAFEGGASLRAVWHILRLTKSI
;
A
#
# COMPACT_ATOMS: atom_id res chain seq x y z
N MET A 1 -7.26 17.49 28.65
CA MET A 1 -7.40 18.13 27.33
C MET A 1 -6.07 17.99 26.58
N SER A 2 -5.92 16.96 25.74
CA SER A 2 -4.70 16.77 24.94
C SER A 2 -4.70 17.81 23.82
N ARG A 3 -3.80 18.80 23.89
CA ARG A 3 -3.48 19.65 22.74
C ARG A 3 -2.75 18.78 21.73
N VAL A 4 -3.41 18.50 20.61
CA VAL A 4 -2.78 18.03 19.38
C VAL A 4 -1.66 19.00 19.04
N SER A 5 -0.51 18.49 18.60
CA SER A 5 0.58 19.35 18.15
C SER A 5 0.06 20.30 17.06
N GLU A 6 0.23 21.61 17.23
CA GLU A 6 -0.24 22.65 16.28
C GLU A 6 0.64 22.72 15.03
N ILE A 7 1.27 21.61 14.62
CA ILE A 7 2.08 21.57 13.41
C ILE A 7 1.13 21.72 12.22
N PRO A 8 1.33 22.72 11.35
CA PRO A 8 0.51 22.89 10.17
C PRO A 8 0.54 21.64 9.28
N GLN A 9 -0.64 21.14 8.91
CA GLN A 9 -0.76 20.02 7.98
C GLN A 9 -0.05 20.34 6.66
N GLY A 10 0.62 19.35 6.08
CA GLY A 10 1.39 19.52 4.84
C GLY A 10 2.71 20.30 4.98
N SER A 11 3.11 20.70 6.19
CA SER A 11 4.42 21.30 6.43
C SER A 11 5.56 20.27 6.37
N ALA A 12 6.79 20.76 6.12
CA ALA A 12 7.99 19.93 6.18
C ALA A 12 8.21 19.32 7.57
N GLU A 13 7.86 20.07 8.63
CA GLU A 13 7.93 19.61 10.02
C GLU A 13 6.94 18.47 10.28
N ALA A 14 5.68 18.60 9.85
CA ALA A 14 4.69 17.53 9.98
C ALA A 14 5.15 16.26 9.24
N THR A 15 5.68 16.44 8.03
CA THR A 15 6.19 15.33 7.21
C THR A 15 7.37 14.63 7.90
N GLN A 16 8.29 15.39 8.50
CA GLN A 16 9.45 14.83 9.19
C GLN A 16 9.06 14.13 10.50
N ALA A 17 8.09 14.67 11.24
CA ALA A 17 7.54 14.02 12.43
C ALA A 17 6.83 12.70 12.05
N ALA A 18 6.00 12.73 11.00
CA ALA A 18 5.31 11.55 10.50
C ALA A 18 6.28 10.48 9.99
N LEU A 19 7.32 10.88 9.24
CA LEU A 19 8.38 9.98 8.79
C LEU A 19 9.09 9.31 9.97
N THR A 20 9.43 10.08 11.01
CA THR A 20 10.05 9.55 12.22
C THR A 20 9.16 8.51 12.90
N ALA A 21 7.85 8.79 13.02
CA ALA A 21 6.90 7.85 13.61
C ALA A 21 6.75 6.57 12.78
N VAL A 22 6.67 6.68 11.45
CA VAL A 22 6.60 5.54 10.54
C VAL A 22 7.88 4.69 10.64
N GLN A 23 9.06 5.30 10.60
CA GLN A 23 10.34 4.58 10.71
C GLN A 23 10.48 3.82 12.03
N LYS A 24 9.97 4.40 13.11
CA LYS A 24 10.14 3.85 14.46
C LYS A 24 9.10 2.78 14.80
N TRP A 25 7.86 2.94 14.32
CA TRP A 25 6.71 2.20 14.85
C TRP A 25 5.87 1.45 13.81
N ALA A 26 6.18 1.57 12.51
CA ALA A 26 5.40 0.87 11.50
C ALA A 26 5.64 -0.64 11.52
N GLU A 27 4.55 -1.39 11.49
CA GLU A 27 4.55 -2.84 11.22
C GLU A 27 3.82 -3.19 9.91
N ASN A 28 3.02 -2.28 9.38
CA ASN A 28 2.31 -2.49 8.13
C ASN A 28 3.27 -2.34 6.93
N SER A 29 3.29 -3.32 6.03
CA SER A 29 4.10 -3.31 4.79
C SER A 29 3.79 -2.14 3.85
N SER A 30 2.63 -1.51 3.99
CA SER A 30 2.21 -0.32 3.25
C SER A 30 2.37 0.98 4.04
N ALA A 31 2.96 0.95 5.24
CA ALA A 31 3.03 2.10 6.14
C ALA A 31 3.68 3.35 5.52
N PHE A 32 4.65 3.19 4.61
CA PHE A 32 5.29 4.33 3.95
C PHE A 32 4.31 5.16 3.12
N LEU A 33 3.21 4.57 2.65
CA LEU A 33 2.13 5.26 1.93
C LEU A 33 1.39 6.27 2.80
N ALA A 34 1.48 6.15 4.14
CA ALA A 34 0.98 7.16 5.06
C ALA A 34 1.59 8.54 4.76
N LEU A 35 2.82 8.58 4.22
CA LEU A 35 3.56 9.80 3.89
C LEU A 35 3.24 10.36 2.49
N ASN A 36 2.33 9.74 1.74
CA ASN A 36 1.91 10.24 0.44
C ASN A 36 1.26 11.63 0.57
N ALA A 37 1.42 12.43 -0.48
CA ALA A 37 0.79 13.74 -0.56
C ALA A 37 -0.73 13.66 -0.37
N GLY A 38 -1.29 14.68 0.28
CA GLY A 38 -2.72 14.76 0.58
C GLY A 38 -3.19 13.91 1.75
N ASN A 39 -2.31 13.13 2.39
CA ASN A 39 -2.61 12.58 3.71
C ASN A 39 -2.42 13.65 4.79
N GLU A 40 -3.27 13.58 5.81
CA GLU A 40 -3.20 14.40 7.00
C GLU A 40 -2.77 13.53 8.19
N PHE A 41 -2.24 14.20 9.20
CA PHE A 41 -1.61 13.57 10.35
C PHE A 41 -2.22 14.08 11.64
N PHE A 42 -2.75 13.16 12.44
CA PHE A 42 -2.97 13.42 13.85
C PHE A 42 -1.69 13.02 14.60
N LEU A 43 -1.06 14.00 15.24
CA LEU A 43 0.13 13.81 16.07
C LEU A 43 -0.25 14.01 17.54
N SER A 44 -0.08 12.95 18.32
CA SER A 44 -0.17 13.04 19.78
C SER A 44 1.02 13.81 20.34
N LYS A 45 0.98 14.12 21.64
CA LYS A 45 2.10 14.80 22.32
C LYS A 45 3.37 13.94 22.41
N GLY A 46 3.23 12.61 22.40
CA GLY A 46 4.35 11.67 22.49
C GLY A 46 5.03 11.40 21.15
N GLY A 47 4.55 12.01 20.05
CA GLY A 47 5.06 11.77 18.71
C GLY A 47 4.49 10.50 18.06
N GLU A 48 3.44 9.91 18.63
CA GLU A 48 2.65 8.89 17.97
C GLU A 48 1.79 9.51 16.86
N LEU A 49 1.56 8.75 15.79
CA LEU A 49 0.94 9.23 14.57
C LEU A 49 -0.29 8.41 14.20
N VAL A 50 -1.34 9.09 13.74
CA VAL A 50 -2.41 8.49 12.94
C VAL A 50 -2.49 9.23 11.60
N ALA A 51 -2.32 8.50 10.50
CA ALA A 51 -2.48 9.04 9.15
C ALA A 51 -3.91 8.85 8.67
N TYR A 52 -4.51 9.90 8.10
CA TYR A 52 -5.88 9.85 7.64
C TYR A 52 -6.13 10.83 6.49
N ARG A 53 -7.33 10.76 5.91
CA ARG A 53 -7.89 11.79 5.02
C ARG A 53 -9.34 12.07 5.40
N GLU A 54 -9.79 13.29 5.16
CA GLU A 54 -11.21 13.63 5.30
C GLU A 54 -12.04 13.15 4.09
N ALA A 55 -13.15 12.46 4.35
CA ALA A 55 -14.12 12.08 3.31
C ALA A 55 -15.56 12.09 3.83
N GLY A 56 -16.35 13.06 3.37
CA GLY A 56 -17.73 13.22 3.85
C GLY A 56 -17.74 13.39 5.37
N ARG A 57 -18.48 12.55 6.10
CA ARG A 57 -18.55 12.58 7.58
C ARG A 57 -17.47 11.74 8.28
N PHE A 58 -16.47 11.27 7.54
CA PHE A 58 -15.48 10.33 8.07
C PHE A 58 -14.06 10.90 8.01
N PHE A 59 -13.27 10.55 9.01
CA PHE A 59 -11.83 10.43 8.87
C PHE A 59 -11.54 9.01 8.41
N ILE A 60 -11.02 8.90 7.19
CA ILE A 60 -10.57 7.64 6.62
C ILE A 60 -9.13 7.45 7.06
N GLN A 61 -8.95 6.63 8.08
CA GLN A 61 -7.64 6.31 8.63
C GLN A 61 -6.94 5.25 7.77
N PHE A 62 -5.64 5.48 7.54
CA PHE A 62 -4.75 4.56 6.87
C PHE A 62 -3.91 3.77 7.89
N GLY A 63 -4.01 2.44 7.87
CA GLY A 63 -3.30 1.59 8.81
C GLY A 63 -3.74 1.78 10.26
N GLY A 64 -2.96 1.23 11.18
CA GLY A 64 -3.16 1.38 12.63
C GLY A 64 -2.62 2.70 13.18
N VAL A 65 -2.42 2.73 14.50
CA VAL A 65 -1.69 3.82 15.17
C VAL A 65 -0.19 3.54 15.07
N PHE A 66 0.57 4.51 14.57
CA PHE A 66 2.04 4.46 14.56
C PHE A 66 2.57 4.95 15.91
N GLY A 67 2.71 4.03 16.86
CA GLY A 67 3.19 4.29 18.22
C GLY A 67 3.52 3.00 18.97
N PRO A 68 4.17 3.08 20.13
CA PRO A 68 4.49 1.92 20.94
C PRO A 68 3.20 1.23 21.42
N ARG A 69 3.21 -0.11 21.48
CA ARG A 69 1.99 -0.94 21.61
C ARG A 69 1.14 -0.58 22.83
N GLU A 70 1.79 -0.28 23.94
CA GLU A 70 1.19 0.11 25.21
C GLU A 70 0.45 1.47 25.14
N ARG A 71 0.78 2.34 24.18
CA ARG A 71 0.17 3.66 23.99
C ARG A 71 -0.91 3.69 22.91
N GLN A 72 -0.98 2.68 22.03
CA GLN A 72 -1.83 2.73 20.84
C GLN A 72 -3.33 2.87 21.17
N ALA A 73 -3.81 2.22 22.24
CA ALA A 73 -5.19 2.34 22.69
C ALA A 73 -5.54 3.77 23.10
N GLU A 74 -4.68 4.39 23.91
CA GLU A 74 -4.83 5.77 24.36
C GLU A 74 -4.83 6.75 23.18
N VAL A 75 -3.86 6.62 22.27
CA VAL A 75 -3.75 7.49 21.09
C VAL A 75 -4.96 7.33 20.16
N LEU A 76 -5.49 6.11 20.00
CA LEU A 76 -6.74 5.90 19.25
C LEU A 76 -7.92 6.63 19.89
N GLN A 77 -8.02 6.65 21.23
CA GLN A 77 -9.04 7.42 21.94
C GLN A 77 -8.84 8.93 21.79
N GLU A 78 -7.60 9.41 21.82
CA GLU A 78 -7.30 10.82 21.53
C GLU A 78 -7.72 11.21 20.11
N PHE A 79 -7.40 10.38 19.11
CA PHE A 79 -7.80 10.59 17.73
C PHE A 79 -9.32 10.54 17.55
N ARG A 80 -9.99 9.62 18.27
CA ARG A 80 -11.46 9.57 18.33
C ARG A 80 -12.03 10.87 18.88
N ALA A 81 -11.54 11.36 20.01
CA ALA A 81 -11.99 12.65 20.55
C ALA A 81 -11.76 13.81 19.57
N TYR A 82 -10.62 13.81 18.87
CA TYR A 82 -10.30 14.78 17.82
C TYR A 82 -11.28 14.74 16.63
N ALA A 83 -11.66 13.55 16.18
CA ALA A 83 -12.65 13.35 15.12
C ALA A 83 -14.06 13.83 15.55
N HIS A 84 -14.49 13.47 16.76
CA HIS A 84 -15.80 13.83 17.29
C HIS A 84 -15.95 15.34 17.49
N ALA A 85 -14.90 16.02 17.95
CA ALA A 85 -14.86 17.47 18.04
C ALA A 85 -15.10 18.17 16.68
N ARG A 86 -14.78 17.48 15.58
CA ARG A 86 -15.03 17.94 14.19
C ARG A 86 -16.31 17.35 13.58
N ARG A 87 -17.14 16.70 14.39
CA ARG A 87 -18.38 16.01 13.97
C ARG A 87 -18.12 14.94 12.91
N ARG A 88 -16.99 14.23 13.05
CA ARG A 88 -16.57 13.13 12.18
C ARG A 88 -16.53 11.81 12.96
N LYS A 89 -16.69 10.71 12.23
CA LYS A 89 -16.45 9.34 12.71
C LYS A 89 -15.19 8.75 12.08
N ILE A 90 -14.60 7.74 12.70
CA ILE A 90 -13.45 7.04 12.14
C ILE A 90 -13.90 5.84 11.29
N ALA A 91 -13.29 5.70 10.11
CA ALA A 91 -13.27 4.45 9.35
C ALA A 91 -11.82 4.11 9.00
N GLY A 92 -11.32 2.96 9.42
CA GLY A 92 -9.96 2.50 9.13
C GLY A 92 -9.93 1.57 7.92
N ILE A 93 -8.85 1.64 7.15
CA ILE A 93 -8.53 0.70 6.07
C ILE A 93 -7.06 0.29 6.12
N GLN A 94 -6.77 -0.92 5.64
CA GLN A 94 -5.45 -1.54 5.71
C GLN A 94 -4.94 -1.70 7.14
N LEU A 95 -5.84 -1.98 8.09
CA LEU A 95 -5.44 -2.40 9.43
C LEU A 95 -4.86 -3.81 9.34
N GLN A 96 -3.71 -4.08 9.98
CA GLN A 96 -3.23 -5.46 10.11
C GLN A 96 -3.91 -6.15 11.30
N ARG A 97 -3.74 -7.47 11.45
CA ARG A 97 -4.39 -8.28 12.49
C ARG A 97 -4.27 -7.68 13.90
N GLN A 98 -3.07 -7.29 14.29
CA GLN A 98 -2.79 -6.69 15.61
C GLN A 98 -3.55 -5.37 15.83
N ASP A 99 -3.69 -4.54 14.78
CA ASP A 99 -4.46 -3.31 14.85
C ASP A 99 -5.95 -3.64 14.91
N ALA A 100 -6.40 -4.61 14.12
CA ALA A 100 -7.78 -5.06 14.13
C ALA A 100 -8.20 -5.60 15.51
N GLU A 101 -7.36 -6.37 16.19
CA GLU A 101 -7.61 -6.85 17.56
C GLU A 101 -7.67 -5.71 18.58
N LEU A 102 -6.80 -4.70 18.45
CA LEU A 102 -6.90 -3.48 19.26
C LEU A 102 -8.24 -2.77 19.02
N TYR A 103 -8.62 -2.58 17.76
CA TYR A 103 -9.82 -1.82 17.40
C TYR A 103 -11.09 -2.55 17.82
N ALA A 104 -11.09 -3.89 17.79
CA ALA A 104 -12.16 -4.71 18.34
C ALA A 104 -12.37 -4.42 19.84
N ARG A 105 -11.28 -4.39 20.63
CA ARG A 105 -11.36 -4.06 22.07
C ARG A 105 -11.85 -2.63 22.31
N GLU A 106 -11.51 -1.71 21.42
CA GLU A 106 -11.97 -0.32 21.47
C GLU A 106 -13.39 -0.11 20.87
N GLY A 107 -14.11 -1.19 20.56
CA GLY A 107 -15.52 -1.17 20.18
C GLY A 107 -15.80 -0.87 18.70
N PHE A 108 -14.81 -0.99 17.82
CA PHE A 108 -15.05 -0.90 16.37
C PHE A 108 -15.70 -2.18 15.84
N THR A 109 -16.38 -2.06 14.70
CA THR A 109 -16.80 -3.22 13.88
C THR A 109 -15.78 -3.48 12.79
N LEU A 110 -15.37 -4.73 12.59
CA LEU A 110 -14.24 -5.06 11.71
C LEU A 110 -14.57 -6.12 10.68
N ASN A 111 -14.00 -6.02 9.48
CA ASN A 111 -14.10 -7.09 8.50
C ASN A 111 -12.80 -7.17 7.73
N GLN A 112 -12.32 -8.38 7.47
CA GLN A 112 -11.24 -8.58 6.50
C GLN A 112 -11.73 -8.03 5.15
N VAL A 113 -10.93 -7.16 4.55
CA VAL A 113 -11.21 -6.52 3.26
C VAL A 113 -10.33 -7.06 2.16
N GLY A 114 -9.17 -7.61 2.48
CA GLY A 114 -8.28 -8.22 1.51
C GLY A 114 -7.05 -8.80 2.19
N SER A 115 -5.97 -8.93 1.41
CA SER A 115 -4.69 -9.40 1.91
C SER A 115 -3.51 -8.70 1.25
N SER A 116 -2.40 -8.65 1.98
CA SER A 116 -1.07 -8.33 1.47
C SER A 116 -0.24 -9.60 1.26
N TYR A 117 0.72 -9.52 0.35
CA TYR A 117 1.52 -10.67 -0.09
C TYR A 117 3.00 -10.31 -0.08
N ALA A 118 3.86 -11.18 0.42
CA ALA A 118 5.29 -10.96 0.43
C ALA A 118 6.08 -12.22 0.12
N VAL A 119 7.29 -12.02 -0.39
CA VAL A 119 8.30 -13.08 -0.52
C VAL A 119 9.44 -12.87 0.45
N HIS A 120 9.90 -13.97 1.05
CA HIS A 120 11.08 -14.00 1.91
C HIS A 120 12.33 -14.10 1.04
N LEU A 121 13.13 -13.03 1.00
CA LEU A 121 14.26 -12.88 0.08
C LEU A 121 15.37 -13.93 0.29
N PRO A 122 15.80 -14.27 1.53
CA PRO A 122 16.86 -15.26 1.75
C PRO A 122 16.57 -16.63 1.14
N GLU A 123 15.29 -17.03 1.07
CA GLU A 123 14.85 -18.31 0.53
C GLU A 123 14.25 -18.19 -0.88
N PHE A 124 14.17 -16.97 -1.41
CA PHE A 124 13.51 -16.73 -2.68
C PHE A 124 14.33 -17.31 -3.84
N THR A 125 13.69 -18.14 -4.66
CA THR A 125 14.30 -18.64 -5.88
C THR A 125 13.29 -18.75 -7.00
N LEU A 126 13.72 -18.38 -8.20
CA LEU A 126 12.98 -18.63 -9.42
C LEU A 126 13.24 -20.03 -9.99
N ARG A 127 13.93 -20.95 -9.30
CA ARG A 127 14.19 -22.32 -9.78
C ARG A 127 12.94 -23.21 -9.72
N GLY A 128 12.91 -24.29 -10.52
CA GLY A 128 11.82 -25.28 -10.52
C GLY A 128 10.72 -25.03 -11.56
N SER A 129 9.83 -26.01 -11.77
CA SER A 129 8.81 -25.98 -12.82
C SER A 129 7.75 -24.90 -12.62
N ARG A 130 7.39 -24.60 -11.36
CA ARG A 130 6.43 -23.55 -10.97
C ARG A 130 6.74 -22.20 -11.63
N PHE A 131 8.00 -21.79 -11.64
CA PHE A 131 8.43 -20.49 -12.16
C PHE A 131 8.87 -20.50 -13.62
N MET A 132 8.75 -21.63 -14.34
CA MET A 132 9.21 -21.76 -15.72
C MET A 132 8.61 -20.68 -16.65
N LYS A 133 7.29 -20.44 -16.56
CA LYS A 133 6.61 -19.40 -17.36
C LYS A 133 7.15 -18.00 -17.05
N LEU A 134 7.42 -17.71 -15.78
CA LEU A 134 7.97 -16.43 -15.33
C LEU A 134 9.41 -16.24 -15.84
N ARG A 135 10.28 -17.24 -15.64
CA ARG A 135 11.65 -17.22 -16.16
C ARG A 135 11.68 -17.01 -17.67
N ASN A 136 10.82 -17.70 -18.43
CA ASN A 136 10.76 -17.56 -19.88
C ASN A 136 10.40 -16.13 -20.32
N LYS A 137 9.44 -15.49 -19.64
CA LYS A 137 9.09 -14.07 -19.89
C LYS A 137 10.26 -13.13 -19.59
N ILE A 138 10.92 -13.31 -18.45
CA ILE A 138 12.09 -12.51 -18.05
C ILE A 138 13.22 -12.66 -19.09
N SER A 139 13.57 -13.90 -19.45
CA SER A 139 14.61 -14.15 -20.44
C SER A 139 14.26 -13.61 -21.82
N GLN A 140 12.99 -13.66 -22.23
CA GLN A 140 12.54 -13.08 -23.50
C GLN A 140 12.67 -11.55 -23.50
N ALA A 141 12.32 -10.89 -22.39
CA ALA A 141 12.47 -9.45 -22.24
C ALA A 141 13.95 -9.04 -22.31
N ARG A 142 14.83 -9.71 -21.54
CA ARG A 142 16.29 -9.48 -21.57
C ARG A 142 16.89 -9.69 -22.98
N ARG A 143 16.53 -10.78 -23.68
CA ARG A 143 16.96 -11.04 -25.07
C ARG A 143 16.46 -10.01 -26.09
N SER A 144 15.42 -9.25 -25.76
CA SER A 144 14.92 -8.17 -26.61
C SER A 144 15.75 -6.88 -26.49
N GLY A 145 16.85 -6.90 -25.74
CA GLY A 145 17.70 -5.73 -25.48
C GLY A 145 17.19 -4.86 -24.33
N LEU A 146 16.34 -5.41 -23.45
CA LEU A 146 15.92 -4.71 -22.24
C LEU A 146 17.10 -4.61 -21.28
N ASP A 147 17.49 -3.37 -20.97
CA ASP A 147 18.40 -3.06 -19.90
C ASP A 147 17.62 -2.57 -18.67
N VAL A 148 18.03 -3.02 -17.48
CA VAL A 148 17.36 -2.70 -16.22
C VAL A 148 18.39 -2.23 -15.23
N GLN A 149 18.18 -1.03 -14.69
CA GLN A 149 19.09 -0.44 -13.72
C GLN A 149 18.31 0.18 -12.56
N GLU A 150 18.90 0.14 -11.37
CA GLU A 150 18.53 1.09 -10.33
C GLU A 150 19.05 2.48 -10.71
N VAL A 151 18.20 3.49 -10.58
CA VAL A 151 18.53 4.86 -10.99
C VAL A 151 18.08 5.88 -9.95
N SER A 152 18.75 7.04 -9.94
CA SER A 152 18.27 8.19 -9.18
C SER A 152 17.01 8.76 -9.80
N PHE A 153 15.96 8.97 -8.99
CA PHE A 153 14.76 9.68 -9.44
C PHE A 153 15.07 11.11 -9.90
N ALA A 154 16.03 11.81 -9.26
CA ALA A 154 16.34 13.19 -9.60
C ALA A 154 16.83 13.33 -11.05
N GLU A 155 17.64 12.38 -11.51
CA GLU A 155 18.20 12.34 -12.86
C GLU A 155 17.19 11.83 -13.91
N HIS A 156 16.18 11.07 -13.47
CA HIS A 156 15.20 10.41 -14.34
C HIS A 156 13.76 10.92 -14.16
N ARG A 157 13.61 12.11 -13.58
CA ARG A 157 12.30 12.75 -13.34
C ARG A 157 11.51 12.92 -14.63
N ASP A 158 12.15 13.39 -15.69
CA ASP A 158 11.46 13.63 -16.97
C ASP A 158 11.06 12.31 -17.63
N SER A 159 11.94 11.30 -17.57
CA SER A 159 11.67 9.95 -18.09
C SER A 159 10.48 9.30 -17.39
N THR A 160 10.41 9.41 -16.05
CA THR A 160 9.29 8.87 -15.26
C THR A 160 8.00 9.63 -15.55
N ALA A 161 8.03 10.97 -15.62
CA ALA A 161 6.87 11.79 -15.96
C ALA A 161 6.32 11.51 -17.38
N GLN A 162 7.20 11.20 -18.35
CA GLN A 162 6.78 10.79 -19.69
C GLN A 162 6.06 9.43 -19.68
N ILE A 163 6.59 8.46 -18.93
CA ILE A 163 5.97 7.14 -18.77
C ILE A 163 4.61 7.28 -18.09
N ASP A 164 4.50 8.07 -17.03
CA ASP A 164 3.25 8.33 -16.30
C ASP A 164 2.19 8.96 -17.20
N SER A 165 2.59 10.01 -17.93
CA SER A 165 1.70 10.70 -18.86
C SER A 165 1.19 9.77 -19.97
N ALA A 166 2.05 8.92 -20.52
CA ALA A 166 1.67 7.95 -21.55
C ALA A 166 0.77 6.84 -20.98
N TRP A 167 1.08 6.35 -19.78
CA TRP A 167 0.29 5.34 -19.09
C TRP A 167 -1.12 5.85 -18.76
N LEU A 168 -1.24 7.06 -18.22
CA LEU A 168 -2.53 7.71 -17.92
C LEU A 168 -3.37 7.88 -19.18
N ARG A 169 -2.80 8.39 -20.27
CA ARG A 169 -3.51 8.51 -21.56
C ARG A 169 -3.99 7.16 -22.09
N GLY A 170 -3.19 6.11 -21.93
CA GLY A 170 -3.52 4.75 -22.36
C GLY A 170 -4.66 4.10 -21.57
N LYS A 171 -4.99 4.60 -20.37
CA LYS A 171 -6.12 4.10 -19.56
C LYS A 171 -7.48 4.67 -19.98
N GLY A 172 -7.51 5.72 -20.81
CA GLY A 172 -8.73 6.36 -21.31
C GLY A 172 -9.11 7.62 -20.53
N LYS A 173 -9.93 8.48 -21.17
CA LYS A 173 -10.22 9.87 -20.71
C LYS A 173 -10.90 9.99 -19.33
N HIS A 174 -11.44 8.90 -18.79
CA HIS A 174 -12.19 8.91 -17.53
C HIS A 174 -11.47 8.19 -16.38
N VAL A 175 -10.31 7.57 -16.63
CA VAL A 175 -9.56 6.87 -15.58
C VAL A 175 -8.71 7.86 -14.81
N LYS A 176 -8.97 7.97 -13.51
CA LYS A 176 -8.15 8.74 -12.59
C LYS A 176 -7.09 7.83 -11.97
N GLU A 177 -5.95 8.42 -11.61
CA GLU A 177 -4.94 7.73 -10.84
C GLU A 177 -5.50 7.33 -9.48
N ILE A 178 -5.32 6.06 -9.10
CA ILE A 178 -5.69 5.57 -7.76
C ILE A 178 -4.73 6.23 -6.77
N GLU A 179 -5.29 6.81 -5.72
CA GLU A 179 -4.53 7.49 -4.66
C GLU A 179 -4.81 6.82 -3.31
N PHE A 180 -4.09 7.26 -2.27
CA PHE A 180 -4.24 6.83 -0.88
C PHE A 180 -3.74 5.43 -0.55
N LEU A 181 -4.17 4.40 -1.29
CA LEU A 181 -3.72 2.99 -1.09
C LEU A 181 -2.66 2.55 -2.11
N VAL A 182 -2.14 3.50 -2.88
CA VAL A 182 -1.10 3.31 -3.90
C VAL A 182 -0.07 4.40 -3.68
N GLY A 183 1.22 4.09 -3.80
CA GLY A 183 2.27 5.08 -3.67
C GLY A 183 2.38 6.04 -4.82
N GLU A 184 3.23 7.01 -4.57
CA GLU A 184 3.57 8.09 -5.48
C GLU A 184 5.08 8.12 -5.70
N ILE A 185 5.50 8.79 -6.76
CA ILE A 185 6.90 9.09 -7.01
C ILE A 185 7.14 10.59 -6.90
N GLY A 186 8.28 10.96 -6.33
CA GLY A 186 8.59 12.34 -5.97
C GLY A 186 8.14 12.71 -4.56
N GLY A 187 8.04 14.01 -4.32
CA GLY A 187 7.75 14.56 -3.00
C GLY A 187 8.94 14.54 -2.02
N PRO A 188 8.74 15.05 -0.80
CA PRO A 188 9.80 15.24 0.19
C PRO A 188 10.43 13.92 0.68
N VAL A 189 9.71 12.81 0.55
CA VAL A 189 10.16 11.48 1.02
C VAL A 189 10.72 10.61 -0.09
N GLN A 190 10.86 11.12 -1.33
CA GLN A 190 11.37 10.34 -2.46
C GLN A 190 12.76 9.76 -2.25
N ARG A 191 13.62 10.46 -1.48
CA ARG A 191 14.99 10.01 -1.20
C ARG A 191 15.08 8.66 -0.48
N TYR A 192 13.99 8.20 0.13
CA TYR A 192 13.92 6.90 0.79
C TYR A 192 13.39 5.80 -0.14
N ARG A 193 12.81 6.16 -1.28
CA ARG A 193 12.30 5.21 -2.27
C ARG A 193 13.40 4.87 -3.26
N ARG A 194 13.44 3.62 -3.67
CA ARG A 194 14.30 3.14 -4.76
C ARG A 194 13.52 3.15 -6.07
N LEU A 195 14.24 3.29 -7.19
CA LEU A 195 13.64 3.33 -8.51
C LEU A 195 14.43 2.45 -9.46
N PHE A 196 13.76 1.48 -10.06
CA PHE A 196 14.33 0.63 -11.09
C PHE A 196 13.69 0.98 -12.43
N LEU A 197 14.51 1.30 -13.42
CA LEU A 197 14.11 1.73 -14.75
C LEU A 197 14.49 0.68 -15.79
N GLY A 198 13.53 0.31 -16.63
CA GLY A 198 13.76 -0.50 -17.82
C GLY A 198 13.91 0.38 -19.05
N THR A 199 14.97 0.16 -19.83
CA THR A 199 15.21 0.84 -21.11
C THR A 199 15.34 -0.15 -22.27
N LEU A 200 14.87 0.23 -23.46
CA LEU A 200 15.04 -0.52 -24.70
C LEU A 200 15.75 0.38 -25.72
N GLY A 201 16.98 0.02 -26.12
CA GLY A 201 17.80 0.85 -27.01
C GLY A 201 18.06 2.25 -26.44
N GLY A 202 18.28 2.34 -25.12
CA GLY A 202 18.48 3.60 -24.39
C GLY A 202 17.20 4.41 -24.10
N ARG A 203 16.05 4.00 -24.63
CA ARG A 203 14.76 4.66 -24.36
C ARG A 203 14.10 4.08 -23.10
N PRO A 204 13.74 4.91 -22.10
CA PRO A 204 12.93 4.48 -20.96
C PRO A 204 11.55 3.96 -21.39
N VAL A 205 11.16 2.78 -20.91
CA VAL A 205 9.87 2.14 -21.26
C VAL A 205 9.01 1.75 -20.07
N ALA A 206 9.62 1.54 -18.90
CA ALA A 206 8.90 1.18 -17.69
C ALA A 206 9.73 1.44 -16.45
N TYR A 207 9.07 1.62 -15.30
CA TYR A 207 9.75 1.68 -14.00
C TYR A 207 8.95 0.97 -12.91
N ILE A 208 9.65 0.61 -11.84
CA ILE A 208 9.07 0.22 -10.57
C ILE A 208 9.76 1.02 -9.46
N SER A 209 8.98 1.68 -8.61
CA SER A 209 9.45 2.29 -7.38
C SER A 209 9.20 1.35 -6.20
N TYR A 210 10.15 1.34 -5.27
CA TYR A 210 10.08 0.55 -4.05
C TYR A 210 10.16 1.46 -2.83
N SER A 211 9.14 1.39 -1.99
CA SER A 211 9.08 2.11 -0.71
C SER A 211 9.65 1.23 0.41
N PRO A 212 10.35 1.80 1.41
CA PRO A 212 10.90 1.00 2.49
C PRO A 212 9.78 0.46 3.39
N VAL A 213 9.99 -0.76 3.89
CA VAL A 213 9.14 -1.41 4.90
C VAL A 213 9.95 -1.55 6.18
N TYR A 214 9.35 -1.12 7.29
CA TYR A 214 9.94 -1.15 8.63
C TYR A 214 9.26 -2.23 9.50
N GLY A 215 9.69 -2.34 10.76
CA GLY A 215 9.12 -3.26 11.73
C GLY A 215 9.61 -4.69 11.56
N SER A 216 8.82 -5.64 12.06
CA SER A 216 9.18 -7.07 12.12
C SER A 216 9.34 -7.76 10.77
N GLN A 217 8.79 -7.18 9.70
CA GLN A 217 8.86 -7.72 8.33
C GLN A 217 9.57 -6.73 7.41
N SER A 218 10.71 -6.21 7.88
CA SER A 218 11.45 -5.15 7.20
C SER A 218 11.89 -5.54 5.79
N GLY A 219 12.01 -4.56 4.90
CA GLY A 219 12.37 -4.80 3.51
C GLY A 219 11.83 -3.72 2.58
N TRP A 220 11.26 -4.15 1.45
CA TRP A 220 10.81 -3.23 0.40
C TRP A 220 9.39 -3.56 -0.06
N LEU A 221 8.60 -2.53 -0.34
CA LEU A 221 7.29 -2.61 -0.95
C LEU A 221 7.41 -2.32 -2.43
N HIS A 222 7.01 -3.26 -3.30
CA HIS A 222 6.74 -3.01 -4.71
C HIS A 222 5.54 -2.04 -4.81
N ASP A 223 5.86 -0.76 -4.88
CA ASP A 223 4.91 0.31 -4.59
C ASP A 223 4.20 0.81 -5.86
N LEU A 224 4.92 1.58 -6.66
CA LEU A 224 4.40 2.16 -7.90
C LEU A 224 5.06 1.50 -9.10
N SER A 225 4.24 1.01 -10.03
CA SER A 225 4.73 0.35 -11.24
C SER A 225 4.02 0.88 -12.47
N ARG A 226 4.79 1.38 -13.45
CA ARG A 226 4.27 2.04 -14.65
C ARG A 226 5.07 1.61 -15.88
N ARG A 227 4.39 1.56 -17.02
CA ARG A 227 4.98 1.18 -18.31
C ARG A 227 4.28 1.87 -19.46
N LEU A 228 4.99 2.08 -20.54
CA LEU A 228 4.38 2.55 -21.79
C LEU A 228 3.35 1.52 -22.29
N PRO A 229 2.25 1.94 -22.93
CA PRO A 229 1.19 1.04 -23.38
C PRO A 229 1.65 -0.10 -24.30
N ASP A 230 2.67 0.16 -25.13
CA ASP A 230 3.29 -0.74 -26.11
C ASP A 230 4.41 -1.61 -25.53
N THR A 231 4.63 -1.56 -24.21
CA THR A 231 5.68 -2.35 -23.55
C THR A 231 5.41 -3.85 -23.68
N ARG A 232 6.44 -4.59 -24.12
CA ARG A 232 6.39 -6.04 -24.34
C ARG A 232 6.13 -6.82 -23.03
N PRO A 233 5.50 -8.00 -23.10
CA PRO A 233 5.37 -8.89 -21.94
C PRO A 233 6.74 -9.24 -21.34
N GLY A 234 6.81 -9.32 -20.00
CA GLY A 234 8.05 -9.67 -19.30
C GLY A 234 8.92 -8.50 -18.88
N VAL A 235 8.68 -7.27 -19.36
CA VAL A 235 9.47 -6.09 -18.95
C VAL A 235 9.30 -5.79 -17.47
N MET A 236 8.06 -5.72 -16.97
CA MET A 236 7.82 -5.50 -15.53
C MET A 236 8.39 -6.63 -14.68
N GLU A 237 8.24 -7.87 -15.14
CA GLU A 237 8.82 -9.03 -14.47
C GLU A 237 10.34 -8.99 -14.44
N ALA A 238 11.00 -8.53 -15.51
CA ALA A 238 12.45 -8.38 -15.53
C ALA A 238 12.92 -7.26 -14.59
N ILE A 239 12.20 -6.14 -14.52
CA ILE A 239 12.50 -5.05 -13.57
C ILE A 239 12.39 -5.56 -12.13
N ASN A 240 11.30 -6.27 -11.80
CA ASN A 240 11.12 -6.83 -10.46
C ASN A 240 12.12 -7.93 -10.13
N ALA A 241 12.50 -8.76 -11.11
CA ALA A 241 13.53 -9.78 -10.93
C ALA A 241 14.90 -9.16 -10.61
N THR A 242 15.28 -8.08 -11.29
CA THR A 242 16.52 -7.34 -10.98
C THR A 242 16.45 -6.72 -9.58
N ALA A 243 15.32 -6.11 -9.20
CA ALA A 243 15.17 -5.56 -7.85
C ALA A 243 15.24 -6.63 -6.75
N LEU A 244 14.60 -7.80 -6.96
CA LEU A 244 14.71 -8.97 -6.09
C LEU A 244 16.17 -9.42 -5.93
N GLU A 245 16.91 -9.53 -7.04
CA GLU A 245 18.33 -9.89 -7.05
C GLU A 245 19.16 -8.87 -6.25
N THR A 246 18.95 -7.57 -6.48
CA THR A 246 19.63 -6.49 -5.76
C THR A 246 19.33 -6.52 -4.26
N PHE A 247 18.05 -6.56 -3.86
CA PHE A 247 17.69 -6.56 -2.43
C PHE A 247 18.20 -7.81 -1.71
N SER A 248 18.22 -8.96 -2.38
CA SER A 248 18.77 -10.20 -1.80
C SER A 248 20.28 -10.08 -1.57
N GLN A 249 21.02 -9.51 -2.52
CA GLN A 249 22.48 -9.31 -2.40
C GLN A 249 22.86 -8.33 -1.28
N GLU A 250 21.99 -7.37 -0.99
CA GLU A 250 22.14 -6.42 0.11
C GLU A 250 21.69 -6.96 1.47
N GLY A 251 21.23 -8.22 1.53
CA GLY A 251 20.76 -8.85 2.76
C GLY A 251 19.37 -8.39 3.20
N GLY A 252 18.55 -7.89 2.28
CA GLY A 252 17.14 -7.59 2.55
C GLY A 252 16.37 -8.86 2.95
N GLU A 253 15.35 -8.69 3.78
CA GLU A 253 14.58 -9.81 4.35
C GLU A 253 13.30 -10.10 3.56
N TRP A 254 12.51 -9.06 3.24
CA TRP A 254 11.22 -9.20 2.57
C TRP A 254 11.09 -8.31 1.33
N LEU A 255 10.45 -8.84 0.28
CA LEU A 255 9.82 -8.02 -0.75
C LEU A 255 8.30 -8.19 -0.68
N HIS A 256 7.64 -7.11 -0.31
CA HIS A 256 6.19 -7.00 -0.22
C HIS A 256 5.61 -6.57 -1.56
N PHE A 257 4.59 -7.27 -2.04
CA PHE A 257 3.81 -6.89 -3.22
C PHE A 257 2.57 -6.04 -2.86
N GLY A 258 2.44 -5.68 -1.58
CA GLY A 258 1.39 -4.81 -1.05
C GLY A 258 0.01 -5.44 -1.02
N PHE A 259 -0.99 -4.60 -0.78
CA PHE A 259 -2.38 -4.97 -0.56
C PHE A 259 -3.14 -5.22 -1.86
N THR A 260 -4.06 -6.18 -1.84
CA THR A 260 -5.10 -6.34 -2.85
C THR A 260 -6.46 -6.50 -2.17
N PRO A 261 -7.41 -5.56 -2.38
CA PRO A 261 -8.74 -5.68 -1.82
C PRO A 261 -9.48 -6.89 -2.42
N PHE A 262 -10.40 -7.42 -1.65
CA PHE A 262 -11.29 -8.53 -1.97
C PHE A 262 -10.58 -9.84 -2.32
N THR A 263 -9.36 -10.04 -1.81
CA THR A 263 -8.57 -11.28 -1.98
C THR A 263 -8.23 -11.89 -0.64
N GLY A 264 -7.98 -13.21 -0.62
CA GLY A 264 -7.59 -13.92 0.60
C GLY A 264 -8.62 -13.87 1.73
N LEU A 265 -9.90 -13.61 1.42
CA LEU A 265 -10.97 -13.52 2.41
C LEU A 265 -11.22 -14.91 3.02
N ASP A 266 -10.86 -15.09 4.28
CA ASP A 266 -10.93 -16.37 4.98
C ASP A 266 -11.69 -16.21 6.31
N ARG A 267 -12.58 -17.17 6.62
CA ARG A 267 -13.35 -17.14 7.87
C ARG A 267 -12.48 -17.29 9.11
N SER A 268 -11.33 -17.95 9.02
CA SER A 268 -10.35 -18.06 10.11
C SER A 268 -9.74 -16.72 10.50
N HIS A 269 -9.84 -15.71 9.63
CA HIS A 269 -9.40 -14.35 9.91
C HIS A 269 -10.53 -13.45 10.44
N GLU A 270 -11.78 -13.91 10.50
CA GLU A 270 -12.87 -13.14 11.09
C GLU A 270 -12.64 -12.95 12.61
N LEU A 271 -12.97 -11.76 13.11
CA LEU A 271 -12.93 -11.41 14.52
C LEU A 271 -14.35 -11.43 15.10
N ASP A 272 -14.49 -11.59 16.42
CA ASP A 272 -15.81 -11.56 17.09
C ASP A 272 -16.56 -10.23 16.85
N ALA A 273 -15.81 -9.13 16.73
CA ALA A 273 -16.33 -7.81 16.42
C ALA A 273 -16.72 -7.63 14.94
N SER A 274 -16.85 -8.72 14.17
CA SER A 274 -17.15 -8.65 12.74
C SER A 274 -18.63 -8.58 12.40
N SER A 275 -18.94 -7.85 11.33
CA SER A 275 -20.30 -7.80 10.78
C SER A 275 -20.50 -8.91 9.74
N ALA A 276 -21.38 -9.87 10.02
CA ALA A 276 -21.70 -10.95 9.09
C ALA A 276 -22.27 -10.43 7.76
N LEU A 277 -23.08 -9.36 7.79
CA LEU A 277 -23.64 -8.73 6.59
C LEU A 277 -22.54 -8.10 5.73
N THR A 278 -21.60 -7.38 6.36
CA THR A 278 -20.47 -6.78 5.65
C THR A 278 -19.56 -7.85 5.08
N GLY A 279 -19.29 -8.93 5.83
CA GLY A 279 -18.49 -10.05 5.34
C GLY A 279 -19.12 -10.72 4.11
N LYS A 280 -20.45 -10.92 4.11
CA LYS A 280 -21.18 -11.41 2.93
C LYS A 280 -21.06 -10.46 1.74
N PHE A 281 -21.17 -9.16 1.97
CA PHE A 281 -21.02 -8.15 0.92
C PHE A 281 -19.60 -8.11 0.32
N LEU A 282 -18.56 -8.16 1.15
CA LEU A 282 -17.17 -8.18 0.68
C LEU A 282 -16.85 -9.44 -0.13
N ARG A 283 -17.37 -10.60 0.27
CA ARG A 283 -17.28 -11.83 -0.54
C ARG A 283 -18.01 -11.72 -1.88
N LEU A 284 -19.19 -11.10 -1.89
CA LEU A 284 -19.90 -10.83 -3.15
C LEU A 284 -19.09 -9.91 -4.08
N LEU A 285 -18.41 -8.89 -3.53
CA LEU A 285 -17.50 -8.03 -4.30
C LEU A 285 -16.27 -8.80 -4.79
N ALA A 286 -15.73 -9.73 -4.00
CA ALA A 286 -14.65 -10.61 -4.46
C ALA A 286 -15.09 -11.46 -5.67
N ASP A 287 -16.30 -12.03 -5.62
CA ASP A 287 -16.80 -12.93 -6.65
C ASP A 287 -17.27 -12.22 -7.92
N LYS A 288 -17.84 -11.00 -7.79
CA LYS A 288 -18.57 -10.32 -8.88
C LYS A 288 -18.10 -8.88 -9.16
N GLY A 289 -17.10 -8.40 -8.44
CA GLY A 289 -16.68 -7.00 -8.44
C GLY A 289 -15.54 -6.66 -9.40
N GLU A 290 -15.25 -7.46 -10.43
CA GLU A 290 -14.19 -7.15 -11.41
C GLU A 290 -14.34 -5.76 -12.05
N SER A 291 -15.60 -5.29 -12.22
CA SER A 291 -15.92 -3.95 -12.71
C SER A 291 -15.67 -2.83 -11.69
N VAL A 292 -15.62 -3.14 -10.40
CA VAL A 292 -15.35 -2.20 -9.30
C VAL A 292 -13.85 -2.12 -9.02
N TYR A 293 -13.16 -3.27 -8.97
CA TYR A 293 -11.71 -3.32 -8.85
C TYR A 293 -11.19 -4.64 -9.46
N PRO A 294 -10.19 -4.59 -10.36
CA PRO A 294 -9.63 -5.78 -11.02
C PRO A 294 -8.71 -6.58 -10.09
N ALA A 295 -9.24 -7.06 -8.97
CA ALA A 295 -8.50 -7.75 -7.91
C ALA A 295 -7.81 -9.02 -8.41
N ALA A 296 -8.49 -9.81 -9.25
CA ALA A 296 -7.96 -11.08 -9.77
C ALA A 296 -6.67 -10.91 -10.58
N GLY A 297 -6.59 -9.89 -11.44
CA GLY A 297 -5.38 -9.61 -12.22
C GLY A 297 -4.21 -9.16 -11.34
N GLN A 298 -4.49 -8.34 -10.32
CA GLN A 298 -3.49 -7.90 -9.34
C GLN A 298 -3.00 -9.08 -8.49
N LEU A 299 -3.90 -9.96 -8.03
CA LEU A 299 -3.55 -11.16 -7.29
C LEU A 299 -2.70 -12.12 -8.12
N ALA A 300 -3.12 -12.41 -9.35
CA ALA A 300 -2.38 -13.27 -10.27
C ALA A 300 -0.98 -12.71 -10.57
N TYR A 301 -0.81 -11.37 -10.56
CA TYR A 301 0.52 -10.78 -10.63
C TYR A 301 1.39 -11.19 -9.44
N LYS A 302 0.85 -11.13 -8.21
CA LYS A 302 1.59 -11.43 -6.97
C LYS A 302 1.88 -12.92 -6.84
N GLU A 303 0.89 -13.77 -7.09
CA GLU A 303 1.00 -15.24 -6.95
C GLU A 303 2.05 -15.86 -7.88
N LYS A 304 2.33 -15.22 -9.03
CA LYS A 304 3.38 -15.67 -9.97
C LYS A 304 4.77 -15.69 -9.31
N TRP A 305 4.99 -14.85 -8.29
CA TRP A 305 6.21 -14.78 -7.52
C TRP A 305 6.25 -15.79 -6.37
N GLY A 306 5.17 -16.53 -6.11
CA GLY A 306 5.15 -17.53 -5.04
C GLY A 306 5.32 -16.93 -3.65
N PRO A 307 4.45 -16.00 -3.22
CA PRO A 307 4.52 -15.40 -1.89
C PRO A 307 4.44 -16.49 -0.82
N GLN A 308 5.33 -16.42 0.17
CA GLN A 308 5.31 -17.30 1.35
C GLN A 308 4.48 -16.69 2.49
N LEU A 309 4.30 -15.37 2.47
CA LEU A 309 3.57 -14.65 3.50
C LEU A 309 2.31 -14.01 2.89
N VAL A 310 1.17 -14.29 3.51
CA VAL A 310 -0.13 -13.67 3.22
C VAL A 310 -0.67 -13.07 4.51
N LEU A 311 -0.89 -11.76 4.51
CA LEU A 311 -1.33 -11.01 5.70
C LEU A 311 -2.76 -10.53 5.48
N PRO A 312 -3.73 -10.89 6.34
CA PRO A 312 -5.08 -10.35 6.25
C PRO A 312 -5.08 -8.87 6.60
N GLU A 313 -5.80 -8.08 5.82
CA GLU A 313 -6.00 -6.66 6.06
C GLU A 313 -7.48 -6.33 6.28
N TYR A 314 -7.75 -5.38 7.17
CA TYR A 314 -9.07 -5.16 7.73
C TYR A 314 -9.58 -3.73 7.48
N LEU A 315 -10.91 -3.63 7.35
CA LEU A 315 -11.66 -2.41 7.56
C LEU A 315 -12.10 -2.33 9.02
N ALA A 316 -12.14 -1.13 9.58
CA ALA A 316 -12.77 -0.86 10.87
C ALA A 316 -13.77 0.29 10.76
N PHE A 317 -14.89 0.18 11.45
CA PHE A 317 -15.94 1.21 11.47
C PHE A 317 -16.31 1.59 12.89
N GLU A 318 -16.28 2.89 13.16
CA GLU A 318 -16.78 3.42 14.41
C GLU A 318 -18.31 3.47 14.44
N GLY A 319 -18.90 2.80 15.44
CA GLY A 319 -20.35 2.77 15.65
C GLY A 319 -21.09 1.93 14.61
N GLY A 320 -20.52 0.78 14.23
CA GLY A 320 -21.15 -0.21 13.34
C GLY A 320 -20.68 -0.13 11.90
N ALA A 321 -20.85 -1.24 11.17
CA ALA A 321 -20.55 -1.29 9.74
C ALA A 321 -21.32 -0.23 8.93
N SER A 322 -20.63 0.44 8.02
CA SER A 322 -21.18 1.56 7.27
C SER A 322 -20.89 1.44 5.78
N LEU A 323 -21.89 1.08 4.98
CA LEU A 323 -21.78 1.07 3.50
C LEU A 323 -21.42 2.46 2.95
N ARG A 324 -21.88 3.54 3.61
CA ARG A 324 -21.46 4.91 3.26
C ARG A 324 -19.96 5.11 3.46
N ALA A 325 -19.37 4.54 4.51
CA ALA A 325 -17.93 4.63 4.74
C ALA A 325 -17.17 3.85 3.66
N VAL A 326 -17.62 2.62 3.33
CA VAL A 326 -17.06 1.84 2.22
C VAL A 326 -17.10 2.63 0.91
N TRP A 327 -18.23 3.27 0.59
CA TRP A 327 -18.35 4.11 -0.60
C TRP A 327 -17.42 5.32 -0.57
N HIS A 328 -17.26 5.99 0.57
CA HIS A 328 -16.30 7.10 0.71
C HIS A 328 -14.86 6.63 0.53
N ILE A 329 -14.49 5.46 1.04
CA ILE A 329 -13.18 4.84 0.80
C ILE A 329 -12.98 4.56 -0.70
N LEU A 330 -13.96 3.96 -1.37
CA LEU A 330 -13.88 3.68 -2.81
C LEU A 330 -13.72 4.97 -3.65
N ARG A 331 -14.43 6.04 -3.30
CA ARG A 331 -14.29 7.34 -3.96
C ARG A 331 -12.96 8.01 -3.67
N LEU A 332 -12.49 7.95 -2.44
CA LEU A 332 -11.25 8.57 -2.00
C LEU A 332 -10.03 7.91 -2.65
N THR A 333 -10.10 6.59 -2.85
CA THR A 333 -9.11 5.83 -3.62
C THR A 333 -9.25 6.02 -5.13
N LYS A 334 -10.22 6.81 -5.60
CA LYS A 334 -10.53 6.99 -7.03
C LYS A 334 -10.81 5.67 -7.76
N SER A 335 -11.32 4.67 -7.03
CA SER A 335 -11.71 3.36 -7.58
C SER A 335 -13.05 3.40 -8.30
N ILE A 336 -13.90 4.39 -7.97
CA ILE A 336 -15.22 4.63 -8.58
C ILE A 336 -15.48 6.11 -8.86
#